data_AF-A0A7S1VXQ9-F1
#
_entry.id   AF-A0A7S1VXQ9-F1
#
_cell.length_a   1.000
_cell.length_b   1.000
_cell.length_c   1.000
_cell.angle_alpha   90.00
_cell.angle_beta   90.00
_cell.angle_gamma   90.00
#
_symmetry.space_group_name_H-M   'P 1'
#
loop_
_entity.id
_entity.type
_entity.pdbx_description
1 polymer ?
#
loop_
_entity_poly.entity_id
_entity_poly.type
_entity_poly.pdbx_seq_one_letter_code
_entity_poly.pdbx_strand_id
1 'polypeptide(L)'
;MATRGGVTEYDTSGLLRPYGYPSFGKTQYEGAGVLEIIRNGWSWPQKKYYQGPFCYGNECFDVSDECSDLGGERIGDSQCVMPSDTFVVGPTCWQGLCFVGATIEYCDTFGGTNINDLWCVHKDDGPHTFIGPTCWGDECATEDTVRVCEDMDGTTIEDRFCVLDKKRSVIGPTCYGDTCYTEHLQSVCEDMEGRNIGDMFCVVGYDASLSVLGPACHEEICYHSELNLICDDIGGRNIGDTFCVTGKKYSFLGPFCWDGDCNADEGRAVCDRLGGRSMGGIYCAIRGDYTMVGPVCWDDECYPEETAEACSNVEGGTLINDTMCIIEGKVNVIGPTCSGDSEGSSCTTGKTREMCSENEGVNFADRFCVFGAQTRDNSPNSSPNSSPNNSTNGDGKGGRWFPWWFGLLLGLLLLFLCLCCLCWLIPECLDDDDWRSHRERRRQADYRRRSDRYNY
;
A
#
# COMPACT_ATOMS: atom_id res chain seq x y z
N MET A 1 23.96 -49.28 -7.10
CA MET A 1 24.49 -48.62 -5.90
C MET A 1 25.39 -47.48 -6.34
N ALA A 2 24.82 -46.27 -6.41
CA ALA A 2 25.55 -45.05 -6.68
C ALA A 2 24.96 -43.99 -5.75
N THR A 3 25.78 -43.50 -4.83
CA THR A 3 25.47 -42.46 -3.85
C THR A 3 25.48 -41.11 -4.55
N ARG A 4 24.34 -40.41 -4.57
CA ARG A 4 24.26 -38.97 -4.86
C ARG A 4 24.62 -38.23 -3.58
N GLY A 5 25.77 -37.58 -3.56
CA GLY A 5 26.09 -36.55 -2.57
C GLY A 5 25.39 -35.26 -2.98
N GLY A 6 24.31 -34.91 -2.30
CA GLY A 6 23.79 -33.55 -2.28
C GLY A 6 24.65 -32.73 -1.34
N VAL A 7 25.30 -31.70 -1.86
CA VAL A 7 25.95 -30.67 -1.05
C VAL A 7 24.83 -29.79 -0.50
N THR A 8 24.50 -29.96 0.77
CA THR A 8 23.77 -28.94 1.54
C THR A 8 24.77 -27.85 1.87
N GLU A 9 24.75 -26.78 1.08
CA GLU A 9 25.43 -25.54 1.42
C GLU A 9 24.63 -24.88 2.54
N TYR A 10 25.09 -25.06 3.78
CA TYR A 10 24.58 -24.32 4.94
C TYR A 10 25.11 -22.89 4.83
N ASP A 11 24.26 -21.97 4.39
CA ASP A 11 24.55 -20.53 4.43
C ASP A 11 24.56 -20.04 5.89
N THR A 12 25.72 -19.54 6.31
CA THR A 12 26.01 -19.01 7.65
C THR A 12 25.65 -17.54 7.83
N SER A 13 24.91 -16.91 6.91
CA SER A 13 24.40 -15.55 7.13
C SER A 13 23.25 -15.58 8.17
N GLY A 14 23.59 -15.56 9.46
CA GLY A 14 22.65 -15.44 10.59
C GLY A 14 21.91 -14.10 10.61
N LEU A 15 21.08 -13.85 9.61
CA LEU A 15 20.16 -12.71 9.52
C LEU A 15 18.79 -13.16 10.04
N LEU A 16 18.64 -13.17 11.37
CA LEU A 16 17.34 -13.28 12.03
C LEU A 16 16.64 -11.92 11.90
N ARG A 17 15.51 -11.88 11.17
CA ARG A 17 14.73 -10.66 10.93
C ARG A 17 13.44 -10.72 11.76
N PRO A 18 13.07 -9.64 12.49
CA PRO A 18 12.00 -9.64 13.50
C PRO A 18 10.56 -9.70 12.95
N TYR A 19 10.40 -9.75 11.63
CA TYR A 19 9.12 -10.03 10.98
C TYR A 19 9.31 -11.29 10.15
N GLY A 20 8.52 -12.33 10.43
CA GLY A 20 8.43 -13.49 9.57
C GLY A 20 8.19 -13.01 8.15
N TYR A 21 9.20 -13.14 7.29
CA TYR A 21 8.96 -13.06 5.86
C TYR A 21 7.90 -14.13 5.57
N PRO A 22 6.75 -13.83 4.94
CA PRO A 22 6.17 -14.86 4.10
C PRO A 22 7.31 -15.32 3.19
N SER A 23 7.64 -16.61 3.24
CA SER A 23 8.79 -17.22 2.56
C SER A 23 8.57 -17.22 1.04
N PHE A 24 8.50 -16.03 0.45
CA PHE A 24 8.79 -15.85 -0.96
C PHE A 24 10.29 -16.01 -1.08
N GLY A 25 10.74 -17.04 -1.81
CA GLY A 25 12.15 -17.41 -1.90
C GLY A 25 13.05 -16.19 -2.03
N LYS A 26 14.16 -16.19 -1.27
CA LYS A 26 15.18 -15.13 -1.13
C LYS A 26 15.54 -14.45 -2.48
N THR A 27 15.40 -15.17 -3.59
CA THR A 27 15.72 -14.76 -4.97
C THR A 27 14.66 -13.93 -5.70
N GLN A 28 13.41 -13.84 -5.22
CA GLN A 28 12.34 -13.27 -6.04
C GLN A 28 12.29 -11.73 -6.05
N TYR A 29 12.90 -11.06 -5.06
CA TYR A 29 12.82 -9.60 -4.88
C TYR A 29 14.10 -8.95 -4.32
N GLU A 30 15.24 -9.65 -4.29
CA GLU A 30 16.53 -9.03 -3.95
C GLU A 30 16.87 -7.93 -4.98
N GLY A 31 17.01 -6.68 -4.52
CA GLY A 31 17.42 -5.55 -5.35
C GLY A 31 16.33 -4.52 -5.70
N ALA A 32 15.04 -4.81 -5.47
CA ALA A 32 13.97 -3.90 -5.89
C ALA A 32 13.79 -2.64 -5.02
N GLY A 33 14.42 -2.55 -3.83
CA GLY A 33 14.12 -1.48 -2.88
C GLY A 33 12.66 -1.52 -2.39
N VAL A 34 12.37 -0.94 -1.23
CA VAL A 34 10.99 -0.87 -0.71
C VAL A 34 10.25 0.25 -1.43
N LEU A 35 9.91 0.05 -2.69
CA LEU A 35 9.07 0.98 -3.44
C LEU A 35 7.63 0.93 -2.90
N GLU A 36 6.86 1.99 -3.15
CA GLU A 36 5.40 1.97 -3.12
C GLU A 36 4.84 1.00 -4.19
N ILE A 37 5.21 -0.29 -4.16
CA ILE A 37 4.50 -1.32 -4.91
C ILE A 37 3.16 -1.49 -4.18
N ILE A 38 2.18 -0.68 -4.54
CA ILE A 38 0.80 -0.84 -4.11
C ILE A 38 0.28 -2.14 -4.74
N ARG A 39 0.55 -3.27 -4.10
CA ARG A 39 -0.23 -4.49 -4.32
C ARG A 39 -1.51 -4.36 -3.50
N ASN A 40 -2.57 -3.85 -4.13
CA ASN A 40 -3.91 -4.04 -3.59
C ASN A 40 -4.08 -5.57 -3.36
N GLY A 41 -4.31 -6.00 -2.11
CA GLY A 41 -4.41 -7.42 -1.80
C GLY A 41 -3.62 -7.91 -0.59
N TRP A 42 -2.51 -7.26 -0.26
CA TRP A 42 -1.68 -7.63 0.90
C TRP A 42 -1.66 -6.48 1.91
N SER A 43 -1.97 -6.80 3.17
CA SER A 43 -1.97 -5.80 4.24
C SER A 43 -0.54 -5.54 4.71
N TRP A 44 0.13 -4.59 4.06
CA TRP A 44 0.96 -3.69 4.86
C TRP A 44 0.02 -2.70 5.54
N PRO A 45 0.30 -2.26 6.78
CA PRO A 45 -0.51 -1.22 7.38
C PRO A 45 -0.59 -0.05 6.40
N GLN A 46 -1.80 0.49 6.22
CA GLN A 46 -1.95 1.66 5.39
C GLN A 46 -1.05 2.76 5.95
N LYS A 47 -0.56 3.61 5.04
CA LYS A 47 0.06 4.91 5.34
C LYS A 47 -0.66 5.70 6.45
N LYS A 48 -1.97 5.44 6.61
CA LYS A 48 -2.89 6.13 7.50
C LYS A 48 -2.82 5.78 8.99
N TYR A 49 -2.17 4.69 9.40
CA TYR A 49 -2.23 4.25 10.81
C TYR A 49 -0.93 3.71 11.38
N TYR A 50 0.08 3.38 10.57
CA TYR A 50 1.33 2.86 11.12
C TYR A 50 2.48 3.23 10.20
N GLN A 51 3.44 3.97 10.74
CA GLN A 51 4.67 4.33 10.06
C GLN A 51 5.81 3.85 10.95
N GLY A 52 6.43 2.76 10.52
CA GLY A 52 7.47 2.09 11.26
C GLY A 52 7.53 0.58 10.98
N PRO A 53 8.52 -0.13 11.53
CA PRO A 53 9.57 0.45 12.36
C PRO A 53 10.58 1.25 11.52
N PHE A 54 11.08 2.38 12.07
CA PHE A 54 12.13 3.17 11.42
C PHE A 54 13.48 2.51 11.68
N CYS A 55 13.81 1.51 10.88
CA CYS A 55 15.07 0.75 10.98
C CYS A 55 15.87 0.84 9.69
N TYR A 56 17.19 0.73 9.82
CA TYR A 56 18.09 0.54 8.70
C TYR A 56 19.16 -0.50 9.06
N GLY A 57 19.29 -1.54 8.24
CA GLY A 57 20.11 -2.70 8.59
C GLY A 57 19.54 -3.43 9.82
N ASN A 58 20.38 -3.61 10.84
CA ASN A 58 19.98 -4.23 12.11
C ASN A 58 19.71 -3.18 13.21
N GLU A 59 19.73 -1.89 12.88
CA GLU A 59 19.55 -0.81 13.84
C GLU A 59 18.17 -0.18 13.67
N CYS A 60 17.43 -0.05 14.77
CA CYS A 60 16.16 0.65 14.81
C CYS A 60 16.31 1.92 15.63
N PHE A 61 15.81 3.04 15.12
CA PHE A 61 15.96 4.34 15.76
C PHE A 61 14.84 4.58 16.76
N ASP A 62 15.16 5.19 17.90
CA ASP A 62 14.14 5.69 18.82
C ASP A 62 13.47 6.91 18.17
N VAL A 63 12.17 6.81 17.93
CA VAL A 63 11.34 7.84 17.29
C VAL A 63 10.32 8.42 18.26
N SER A 64 10.52 8.24 19.57
CA SER A 64 9.54 8.62 20.60
C SER A 64 9.19 10.11 20.58
N ASP A 65 10.20 10.95 20.41
CA ASP A 65 10.05 12.40 20.41
C ASP A 65 9.42 12.86 19.09
N GLU A 66 9.93 12.36 17.97
CA GLU A 66 9.43 12.68 16.62
C GLU A 66 7.98 12.23 16.43
N CYS A 67 7.63 11.05 16.92
CA CYS A 67 6.26 10.52 16.91
C CYS A 67 5.30 11.48 17.63
N SER A 68 5.69 11.97 18.80
CA SER A 68 4.89 12.90 19.59
C SER A 68 4.75 14.26 18.88
N ASP A 69 5.84 14.78 18.31
CA ASP A 69 5.86 16.05 17.58
C ASP A 69 4.98 16.03 16.32
N LEU A 70 4.93 14.88 15.67
CA LEU A 70 4.09 14.65 14.50
C LEU A 70 2.61 14.43 14.86
N GLY A 71 2.28 14.35 16.16
CA GLY A 71 0.94 14.07 16.65
C GLY A 71 0.53 12.61 16.54
N GLY A 72 1.50 11.72 16.43
CA GLY A 72 1.30 10.28 16.46
C GLY A 72 1.29 9.69 17.86
N GLU A 73 0.97 8.39 17.94
CA GLU A 73 0.98 7.60 19.16
C GLU A 73 2.07 6.52 19.10
N ARG A 74 2.87 6.44 20.16
CA ARG A 74 4.01 5.54 20.24
C ARG A 74 3.55 4.08 20.48
N ILE A 75 4.05 3.15 19.66
CA ILE A 75 3.83 1.70 19.83
C ILE A 75 5.05 1.00 20.45
N GLY A 76 6.21 1.63 20.36
CA GLY A 76 7.48 1.17 20.93
C GLY A 76 8.53 2.23 20.68
N ASP A 77 9.80 1.95 20.96
CA ASP A 77 10.88 2.94 20.76
C ASP A 77 10.99 3.31 19.28
N SER A 78 10.84 2.34 18.37
CA SER A 78 11.05 2.54 16.91
C SER A 78 9.78 2.59 16.06
N GLN A 79 8.60 2.66 16.67
CA GLN A 79 7.31 2.49 15.98
C GLN A 79 6.30 3.56 16.40
N CYS A 80 5.63 4.14 15.40
CA CYS A 80 4.64 5.19 15.60
C CYS A 80 3.35 4.95 14.78
N VAL A 81 2.20 5.14 15.43
CA VAL A 81 0.91 5.38 14.76
C VAL A 81 0.89 6.84 14.36
N MET A 82 1.04 7.12 13.08
CA MET A 82 1.02 8.48 12.58
C MET A 82 -0.39 8.88 12.13
N PRO A 83 -0.77 10.17 12.24
CA PRO A 83 -2.01 10.70 11.68
C PRO A 83 -2.19 10.36 10.20
N SER A 84 -3.44 10.24 9.75
CA SER A 84 -3.75 9.77 8.40
C SER A 84 -3.29 10.68 7.26
N ASP A 85 -2.95 11.91 7.61
CA ASP A 85 -2.42 13.00 6.79
C ASP A 85 -0.90 13.11 6.97
N THR A 86 -0.17 12.00 6.99
CA THR A 86 1.30 12.04 7.09
C THR A 86 1.93 11.31 5.92
N PHE A 87 3.03 11.86 5.41
CA PHE A 87 3.78 11.31 4.30
C PHE A 87 5.23 11.05 4.74
N VAL A 88 5.71 9.85 4.40
CA VAL A 88 7.06 9.38 4.73
C VAL A 88 7.86 9.26 3.45
N VAL A 89 9.08 9.80 3.50
CA VAL A 89 10.14 9.63 2.52
C VAL A 89 11.28 8.89 3.22
N GLY A 90 11.65 7.71 2.74
CA GLY A 90 12.79 6.95 3.27
C GLY A 90 12.57 5.44 3.34
N PRO A 91 13.61 4.68 3.74
CA PRO A 91 14.96 5.18 3.96
C PRO A 91 15.59 5.43 2.58
N THR A 92 16.24 6.57 2.42
CA THR A 92 16.89 6.96 1.16
C THR A 92 18.29 6.36 1.08
N CYS A 93 18.36 5.03 0.99
CA CYS A 93 19.60 4.28 0.93
C CYS A 93 19.62 3.33 -0.27
N TRP A 94 20.81 3.11 -0.82
CA TRP A 94 21.07 2.15 -1.90
C TRP A 94 22.40 1.43 -1.66
N GLN A 95 22.39 0.09 -1.70
CA GLN A 95 23.58 -0.76 -1.50
C GLN A 95 24.43 -0.39 -0.27
N GLY A 96 23.78 -0.10 0.86
CA GLY A 96 24.48 0.28 2.09
C GLY A 96 24.81 1.77 2.19
N LEU A 97 24.78 2.51 1.08
CA LEU A 97 25.05 3.96 1.05
C LEU A 97 23.75 4.74 1.24
N CYS A 98 23.74 5.64 2.22
CA CYS A 98 22.58 6.47 2.52
C CYS A 98 22.80 7.93 2.12
N PHE A 99 21.78 8.53 1.52
CA PHE A 99 21.81 9.90 1.01
C PHE A 99 21.34 10.90 2.08
N VAL A 100 22.01 10.87 3.22
CA VAL A 100 21.71 11.64 4.44
C VAL A 100 21.57 13.13 4.13
N GLY A 101 22.57 13.74 3.49
CA GLY A 101 22.57 15.18 3.21
C GLY A 101 21.38 15.63 2.36
N ALA A 102 21.10 14.90 1.28
CA ALA A 102 19.97 15.20 0.40
C ALA A 102 18.60 14.97 1.07
N THR A 103 18.52 14.02 2.00
CA THR A 103 17.28 13.71 2.72
C THR A 103 16.96 14.76 3.76
N ILE A 104 17.98 15.23 4.49
CA ILE A 104 17.85 16.39 5.38
C ILE A 104 17.42 17.61 4.57
N GLU A 105 18.07 17.89 3.43
CA GLU A 105 17.71 19.05 2.60
C GLU A 105 16.28 18.97 2.07
N TYR A 106 15.82 17.79 1.63
CA TYR A 106 14.42 17.56 1.29
C TYR A 106 13.53 17.87 2.49
N CYS A 107 13.86 17.32 3.66
CA CYS A 107 13.01 17.48 4.84
C CYS A 107 12.88 18.94 5.30
N ASP A 108 14.00 19.66 5.34
CA ASP A 108 14.04 21.09 5.65
C ASP A 108 13.22 21.91 4.64
N THR A 109 13.26 21.53 3.36
CA THR A 109 12.56 22.25 2.28
C THR A 109 11.04 22.10 2.39
N PHE A 110 10.57 20.92 2.78
CA PHE A 110 9.14 20.61 2.89
C PHE A 110 8.60 20.72 4.32
N GLY A 111 9.42 21.18 5.27
CA GLY A 111 9.01 21.38 6.66
C GLY A 111 8.65 20.07 7.39
N GLY A 112 9.31 18.97 7.02
CA GLY A 112 9.15 17.70 7.68
C GLY A 112 10.02 17.54 8.93
N THR A 113 9.72 16.50 9.69
CA THR A 113 10.53 15.98 10.78
C THR A 113 11.51 14.97 10.23
N ASN A 114 12.79 15.27 10.39
CA ASN A 114 13.86 14.34 10.03
C ASN A 114 13.97 13.24 11.10
N ILE A 115 14.05 11.98 10.68
CA ILE A 115 14.30 10.86 11.59
C ILE A 115 15.63 10.20 11.20
N ASN A 116 16.63 10.39 12.08
CA ASN A 116 17.98 9.85 11.96
C ASN A 116 18.63 10.11 10.59
N ASP A 117 18.37 11.25 9.97
CA ASP A 117 18.90 11.67 8.67
C ASP A 117 18.51 10.80 7.45
N LEU A 118 17.82 9.68 7.67
CA LEU A 118 17.47 8.68 6.66
C LEU A 118 16.04 8.78 6.18
N TRP A 119 15.19 9.39 7.02
CA TRP A 119 13.78 9.53 6.74
C TRP A 119 13.36 10.98 6.92
N CYS A 120 12.36 11.37 6.15
CA CYS A 120 11.61 12.58 6.36
C CYS A 120 10.13 12.23 6.51
N VAL A 121 9.52 12.70 7.58
CA VAL A 121 8.09 12.55 7.83
C VAL A 121 7.48 13.92 7.94
N HIS A 122 6.52 14.24 7.09
CA HIS A 122 5.83 15.52 7.15
C HIS A 122 4.32 15.34 7.20
N LYS A 123 3.65 16.33 7.77
CA LYS A 123 2.20 16.44 7.64
C LYS A 123 1.89 16.74 6.18
N ASP A 124 1.00 15.95 5.62
CA ASP A 124 0.65 15.90 4.23
C ASP A 124 -0.38 16.99 3.93
N ASP A 125 0.07 18.09 3.31
CA ASP A 125 -0.80 19.16 2.83
C ASP A 125 -1.44 18.82 1.45
N GLY A 126 -1.11 17.67 0.85
CA GLY A 126 -1.63 17.26 -0.45
C GLY A 126 -0.86 16.07 -1.02
N PRO A 127 -1.51 15.20 -1.79
CA PRO A 127 -1.00 13.85 -1.98
C PRO A 127 0.35 13.82 -2.70
N HIS A 128 1.38 13.31 -2.05
CA HIS A 128 2.71 13.09 -2.62
C HIS A 128 2.91 11.65 -3.12
N THR A 129 3.87 11.45 -4.00
CA THR A 129 4.34 10.12 -4.44
C THR A 129 5.84 10.02 -4.30
N PHE A 130 6.32 8.94 -3.67
CA PHE A 130 7.75 8.68 -3.49
C PHE A 130 8.20 7.59 -4.47
N ILE A 131 9.19 7.90 -5.29
CA ILE A 131 9.75 6.99 -6.30
C ILE A 131 11.22 6.76 -5.93
N GLY A 132 11.61 5.52 -5.74
CA GLY A 132 13.01 5.11 -5.67
C GLY A 132 13.33 4.07 -4.60
N PRO A 133 14.59 3.58 -4.57
CA PRO A 133 15.65 3.89 -5.53
C PRO A 133 15.29 3.35 -6.92
N THR A 134 15.52 4.13 -7.97
CA THR A 134 15.25 3.75 -9.38
C THR A 134 16.41 2.94 -9.95
N CYS A 135 16.73 1.83 -9.27
CA CYS A 135 17.87 0.98 -9.57
C CYS A 135 17.48 -0.50 -9.67
N TRP A 136 18.28 -1.27 -10.39
CA TRP A 136 18.23 -2.74 -10.47
C TRP A 136 19.65 -3.31 -10.44
N GLY A 137 19.93 -4.19 -9.47
CA GLY A 137 21.28 -4.73 -9.27
C GLY A 137 22.28 -3.63 -8.91
N ASP A 138 23.23 -3.34 -9.80
CA ASP A 138 24.22 -2.25 -9.68
C ASP A 138 23.90 -1.04 -10.56
N GLU A 139 22.86 -1.14 -11.40
CA GLU A 139 22.52 -0.14 -12.41
C GLU A 139 21.39 0.77 -11.90
N CYS A 140 21.53 2.08 -12.10
CA CYS A 140 20.54 3.07 -11.70
C CYS A 140 20.17 3.95 -12.88
N ALA A 141 18.87 4.22 -13.02
CA ALA A 141 18.30 5.07 -14.06
C ALA A 141 18.41 6.56 -13.70
N THR A 142 19.62 7.04 -13.37
CA THR A 142 19.79 8.32 -12.68
C THR A 142 19.36 9.53 -13.51
N GLU A 143 19.85 9.63 -14.75
CA GLU A 143 19.50 10.73 -15.66
C GLU A 143 17.98 10.77 -15.95
N ASP A 144 17.39 9.60 -16.18
CA ASP A 144 15.94 9.49 -16.42
C ASP A 144 15.12 9.83 -15.18
N THR A 145 15.61 9.47 -13.99
CA THR A 145 14.95 9.78 -12.72
C THR A 145 14.90 11.28 -12.50
N VAL A 146 16.04 11.96 -12.70
CA VAL A 146 16.10 13.43 -12.60
C VAL A 146 15.16 14.06 -13.62
N ARG A 147 15.23 13.65 -14.89
CA ARG A 147 14.37 14.19 -15.95
C ARG A 147 12.88 14.02 -15.64
N VAL A 148 12.46 12.81 -15.28
CA VAL A 148 11.05 12.53 -14.96
C VAL A 148 10.62 13.29 -13.71
N CYS A 149 11.49 13.43 -12.72
CA CYS A 149 11.18 14.22 -11.54
C CYS A 149 10.93 15.69 -11.88
N GLU A 150 11.83 16.30 -12.64
CA GLU A 150 11.70 17.69 -13.09
C GLU A 150 10.45 17.89 -13.97
N ASP A 151 10.20 16.99 -14.92
CA ASP A 151 9.07 17.04 -15.83
C ASP A 151 7.71 16.90 -15.11
N MET A 152 7.71 16.31 -13.91
CA MET A 152 6.50 16.01 -13.14
C MET A 152 6.33 16.88 -11.90
N ASP A 153 7.03 18.02 -11.84
CA ASP A 153 7.03 18.96 -10.70
C ASP A 153 7.46 18.29 -9.39
N GLY A 154 8.47 17.41 -9.45
CA GLY A 154 9.04 16.72 -8.29
C GLY A 154 10.32 17.34 -7.77
N THR A 155 10.78 16.82 -6.64
CA THR A 155 12.10 17.07 -6.05
C THR A 155 12.89 15.78 -6.02
N THR A 156 14.10 15.81 -6.57
CA THR A 156 14.98 14.65 -6.49
C THR A 156 15.69 14.60 -5.14
N ILE A 157 15.88 13.40 -4.62
CA ILE A 157 16.83 13.16 -3.52
C ILE A 157 18.02 12.47 -4.15
N GLU A 158 19.09 13.23 -4.31
CA GLU A 158 20.20 12.93 -5.22
C GLU A 158 19.67 12.72 -6.66
N ASP A 159 20.10 11.64 -7.30
CA ASP A 159 19.81 11.27 -8.68
C ASP A 159 19.05 9.93 -8.79
N ARG A 160 18.66 9.33 -7.66
CA ARG A 160 18.06 7.97 -7.59
C ARG A 160 16.65 7.94 -7.03
N PHE A 161 16.22 9.02 -6.42
CA PHE A 161 14.91 9.14 -5.82
C PHE A 161 14.22 10.39 -6.33
N CYS A 162 12.90 10.31 -6.43
CA CYS A 162 12.06 11.41 -6.81
C CYS A 162 10.83 11.47 -5.91
N VAL A 163 10.54 12.66 -5.39
CA VAL A 163 9.30 12.93 -4.65
C VAL A 163 8.45 13.87 -5.48
N LEU A 164 7.27 13.40 -5.89
CA LEU A 164 6.34 14.17 -6.69
C LEU A 164 5.33 14.88 -5.80
N ASP A 165 5.05 16.15 -6.10
CA ASP A 165 4.06 17.00 -5.40
C ASP A 165 2.59 16.57 -5.63
N LYS A 166 2.38 15.50 -6.41
CA LYS A 166 1.05 14.98 -6.77
C LYS A 166 1.04 13.48 -6.68
N LYS A 167 -0.14 12.94 -6.32
CA LYS A 167 -0.41 11.51 -6.37
C LYS A 167 -0.19 10.99 -7.77
N ARG A 168 0.66 9.99 -7.92
CA ARG A 168 0.85 9.22 -9.14
C ARG A 168 0.77 7.73 -8.82
N SER A 169 0.53 6.95 -9.86
CA SER A 169 0.70 5.51 -9.81
C SER A 169 2.06 5.17 -10.41
N VAL A 170 2.84 4.35 -9.72
CA VAL A 170 4.15 3.89 -10.17
C VAL A 170 4.05 2.40 -10.47
N ILE A 171 4.48 2.00 -11.66
CA ILE A 171 4.62 0.60 -12.07
C ILE A 171 6.11 0.32 -12.13
N GLY A 172 6.61 -0.63 -11.35
CA GLY A 172 8.01 -1.08 -11.44
C GLY A 172 8.70 -1.32 -10.09
N PRO A 173 9.88 -1.97 -10.09
CA PRO A 173 10.48 -2.62 -11.25
C PRO A 173 9.67 -3.87 -11.64
N THR A 174 9.43 -4.06 -12.93
CA THR A 174 8.77 -5.29 -13.44
C THR A 174 9.83 -6.33 -13.75
N CYS A 175 10.46 -6.84 -12.69
CA CYS A 175 11.45 -7.91 -12.76
C CYS A 175 10.96 -9.15 -12.00
N TYR A 176 11.30 -10.33 -12.49
CA TYR A 176 11.05 -11.60 -11.82
C TYR A 176 12.27 -12.50 -11.96
N GLY A 177 12.87 -12.89 -10.82
CA GLY A 177 14.21 -13.48 -10.80
C GLY A 177 15.22 -12.52 -11.44
N ASP A 178 16.08 -13.05 -12.30
CA ASP A 178 17.11 -12.27 -13.01
C ASP A 178 16.59 -11.57 -14.28
N THR A 179 15.30 -11.67 -14.58
CA THR A 179 14.72 -11.14 -15.83
C THR A 179 13.89 -9.89 -15.56
N CYS A 180 14.24 -8.79 -16.22
CA CYS A 180 13.45 -7.55 -16.23
C CYS A 180 12.74 -7.38 -17.57
N TYR A 181 11.44 -7.09 -17.53
CA TYR A 181 10.60 -6.96 -18.72
C TYR A 181 10.56 -5.52 -19.25
N THR A 182 11.74 -4.94 -19.46
CA THR A 182 11.92 -3.51 -19.72
C THR A 182 11.23 -3.01 -21.00
N GLU A 183 11.44 -3.69 -22.13
CA GLU A 183 10.80 -3.35 -23.42
C GLU A 183 9.26 -3.40 -23.33
N HIS A 184 8.72 -4.39 -22.62
CA HIS A 184 7.28 -4.55 -22.44
C HIS A 184 6.71 -3.46 -21.53
N LEU A 185 7.42 -3.13 -20.44
CA LEU A 185 7.03 -2.04 -19.55
C LEU A 185 7.07 -0.69 -20.27
N GLN A 186 8.07 -0.45 -21.11
CA GLN A 186 8.17 0.76 -21.92
C GLN A 186 6.95 0.92 -22.82
N SER A 187 6.59 -0.11 -23.58
CA SER A 187 5.39 -0.10 -24.44
C SER A 187 4.10 0.12 -23.63
N VAL A 188 3.94 -0.57 -22.50
CA VAL A 188 2.79 -0.35 -21.62
C VAL A 188 2.77 1.07 -21.06
N CYS A 189 3.94 1.64 -20.74
CA CYS A 189 4.04 2.98 -20.22
C CYS A 189 3.62 4.03 -21.25
N GLU A 190 4.12 3.92 -22.47
CA GLU A 190 3.75 4.81 -23.58
C GLU A 190 2.25 4.77 -23.85
N ASP A 191 1.68 3.56 -23.90
CA ASP A 191 0.26 3.40 -24.15
C ASP A 191 -0.64 3.89 -23.00
N MET A 192 -0.08 4.05 -21.80
CA MET A 192 -0.75 4.63 -20.63
C MET A 192 -0.45 6.12 -20.48
N GLU A 193 0.22 6.73 -21.47
CA GLU A 193 0.69 8.12 -21.45
C GLU A 193 1.58 8.43 -20.23
N GLY A 194 2.25 7.40 -19.72
CA GLY A 194 3.15 7.49 -18.57
C GLY A 194 4.49 8.15 -18.90
N ARG A 195 5.34 8.22 -17.88
CA ARG A 195 6.74 8.63 -17.98
C ARG A 195 7.62 7.46 -17.59
N ASN A 196 8.43 7.01 -18.53
CA ASN A 196 9.36 5.92 -18.35
C ASN A 196 10.63 6.40 -17.62
N ILE A 197 11.11 5.62 -16.66
CA ILE A 197 12.39 5.82 -15.98
C ILE A 197 13.27 4.58 -16.19
N GLY A 198 14.30 4.71 -17.04
CA GLY A 198 15.29 3.68 -17.32
C GLY A 198 14.73 2.35 -17.77
N ASP A 199 13.59 2.36 -18.45
CA ASP A 199 12.83 1.18 -18.89
C ASP A 199 12.38 0.22 -17.77
N MET A 200 12.59 0.59 -16.51
CA MET A 200 12.30 -0.23 -15.33
C MET A 200 11.08 0.27 -14.56
N PHE A 201 10.76 1.55 -14.68
CA PHE A 201 9.62 2.16 -14.02
C PHE A 201 8.76 2.95 -14.99
N CYS A 202 7.47 3.00 -14.69
CA CYS A 202 6.53 3.86 -15.36
C CYS A 202 5.71 4.65 -14.35
N VAL A 203 5.74 5.98 -14.47
CA VAL A 203 4.94 6.89 -13.65
C VAL A 203 3.72 7.34 -14.45
N VAL A 204 2.53 7.07 -13.94
CA VAL A 204 1.26 7.33 -14.62
C VAL A 204 0.46 8.42 -13.89
N GLY A 205 -0.37 9.14 -14.65
CA GLY A 205 -1.15 10.30 -14.21
C GLY A 205 -2.07 10.10 -12.98
N TYR A 206 -2.52 11.24 -12.42
CA TYR A 206 -3.19 11.34 -11.10
C TYR A 206 -4.52 10.58 -10.99
N ASP A 207 -5.28 10.45 -12.08
CA ASP A 207 -6.61 9.83 -12.09
C ASP A 207 -6.58 8.31 -12.35
N ALA A 208 -5.41 7.75 -12.63
CA ALA A 208 -5.28 6.34 -12.94
C ALA A 208 -5.21 5.52 -11.65
N SER A 209 -6.34 4.99 -11.20
CA SER A 209 -6.35 3.90 -10.20
C SER A 209 -5.79 2.65 -10.86
N LEU A 210 -4.48 2.43 -10.74
CA LEU A 210 -3.84 1.26 -11.31
C LEU A 210 -3.88 0.09 -10.34
N SER A 211 -4.03 -1.11 -10.91
CA SER A 211 -3.77 -2.37 -10.22
C SER A 211 -2.77 -3.16 -11.04
N VAL A 212 -1.72 -3.63 -10.37
CA VAL A 212 -0.73 -4.54 -10.94
C VAL A 212 -1.00 -5.93 -10.38
N LEU A 213 -1.26 -6.89 -11.27
CA LEU A 213 -1.40 -8.31 -10.96
C LEU A 213 -0.07 -8.99 -11.31
N GLY A 214 0.41 -9.86 -10.43
CA GLY A 214 1.62 -10.65 -10.67
C GLY A 214 2.87 -10.19 -9.89
N PRO A 215 3.96 -10.99 -9.96
CA PRO A 215 4.05 -12.23 -10.72
C PRO A 215 3.20 -13.33 -10.09
N ALA A 216 2.53 -14.14 -10.92
CA ALA A 216 1.77 -15.31 -10.47
C ALA A 216 2.67 -16.54 -10.57
N CYS A 217 3.67 -16.63 -9.69
CA CYS A 217 4.65 -17.71 -9.70
C CYS A 217 4.89 -18.25 -8.28
N HIS A 218 4.75 -19.56 -8.12
CA HIS A 218 5.07 -20.27 -6.88
C HIS A 218 6.14 -21.32 -7.17
N GLU A 219 7.24 -21.24 -6.43
CA GLU A 219 8.47 -22.00 -6.71
C GLU A 219 8.93 -21.79 -8.17
N GLU A 220 9.04 -22.87 -8.94
CA GLU A 220 9.43 -22.86 -10.37
C GLU A 220 8.22 -22.81 -11.32
N ILE A 221 6.99 -22.77 -10.79
CA ILE A 221 5.76 -22.83 -11.58
C ILE A 221 5.15 -21.42 -11.70
N CYS A 222 5.10 -20.92 -12.93
CA CYS A 222 4.45 -19.65 -13.26
C CYS A 222 3.16 -19.86 -14.06
N TYR A 223 2.08 -19.18 -13.67
CA TYR A 223 0.75 -19.27 -14.29
C TYR A 223 0.56 -18.21 -15.38
N HIS A 224 1.53 -18.09 -16.30
CA HIS A 224 1.53 -17.07 -17.35
C HIS A 224 0.28 -17.13 -18.23
N SER A 225 -0.16 -18.33 -18.60
CA SER A 225 -1.33 -18.50 -19.48
C SER A 225 -2.62 -18.03 -18.81
N GLU A 226 -2.84 -18.41 -17.55
CA GLU A 226 -4.00 -17.97 -16.77
C GLU A 226 -3.96 -16.47 -16.48
N LEU A 227 -2.78 -15.93 -16.12
CA LEU A 227 -2.62 -14.50 -15.88
C LEU A 227 -2.92 -13.68 -17.15
N ASN A 228 -2.42 -14.11 -18.31
CA ASN A 228 -2.67 -13.45 -19.59
C ASN A 228 -4.16 -13.45 -19.94
N LEU A 229 -4.84 -14.59 -19.78
CA LEU A 229 -6.29 -14.69 -20.01
C LEU A 229 -7.07 -13.76 -19.08
N ILE A 230 -6.67 -13.67 -17.81
CA ILE A 230 -7.26 -12.74 -16.85
C ILE A 230 -6.98 -11.31 -17.28
N CYS A 231 -5.75 -11.01 -17.71
CA CYS A 231 -5.37 -9.67 -18.14
C CYS A 231 -6.23 -9.21 -19.31
N ASP A 232 -6.44 -10.07 -20.30
CA ASP A 232 -7.29 -9.78 -21.45
C ASP A 232 -8.75 -9.58 -21.03
N ASP A 233 -9.30 -10.44 -20.15
CA ASP A 233 -10.68 -10.36 -19.63
C ASP A 233 -10.93 -9.04 -18.88
N ILE A 234 -9.96 -8.59 -18.09
CA ILE A 234 -10.08 -7.34 -17.33
C ILE A 234 -9.72 -6.10 -18.15
N GLY A 235 -9.31 -6.26 -19.42
CA GLY A 235 -8.83 -5.17 -20.27
C GLY A 235 -7.56 -4.52 -19.72
N GLY A 236 -6.67 -5.32 -19.16
CA GLY A 236 -5.34 -4.93 -18.75
C GLY A 236 -4.34 -4.99 -19.90
N ARG A 237 -3.07 -4.75 -19.57
CA ARG A 237 -1.92 -4.80 -20.46
C ARG A 237 -0.89 -5.75 -19.87
N ASN A 238 -0.48 -6.76 -20.63
CA ASN A 238 0.53 -7.72 -20.21
C ASN A 238 1.92 -7.10 -20.28
N ILE A 239 2.74 -7.37 -19.26
CA ILE A 239 4.16 -7.03 -19.22
C ILE A 239 4.92 -8.35 -19.11
N GLY A 240 5.49 -8.79 -20.24
CA GLY A 240 6.29 -10.01 -20.34
C GLY A 240 5.57 -11.28 -19.89
N ASP A 241 4.27 -11.38 -20.13
CA ASP A 241 3.38 -12.48 -19.70
C ASP A 241 3.40 -12.78 -18.19
N THR A 242 4.04 -11.92 -17.41
CA THR A 242 4.36 -12.15 -15.99
C THR A 242 3.61 -11.19 -15.09
N PHE A 243 3.34 -9.99 -15.59
CA PHE A 243 2.52 -9.01 -14.90
C PHE A 243 1.38 -8.55 -15.80
N CYS A 244 0.28 -8.13 -15.17
CA CYS A 244 -0.82 -7.46 -15.83
C CYS A 244 -1.08 -6.13 -15.15
N VAL A 245 -1.15 -5.04 -15.92
CA VAL A 245 -1.53 -3.73 -15.42
C VAL A 245 -2.90 -3.36 -15.94
N THR A 246 -3.80 -2.92 -15.06
CA THR A 246 -5.13 -2.44 -15.45
C THR A 246 -5.47 -1.13 -14.77
N GLY A 247 -6.21 -0.27 -15.47
CA GLY A 247 -6.80 0.96 -14.90
C GLY A 247 -8.04 0.70 -14.04
N LYS A 248 -8.44 -0.56 -13.90
CA LYS A 248 -9.50 -0.99 -12.99
C LYS A 248 -8.91 -1.35 -11.63
N LYS A 249 -9.75 -1.25 -10.61
CA LYS A 249 -9.39 -1.59 -9.25
C LYS A 249 -9.55 -3.09 -8.98
N TYR A 250 -8.44 -3.78 -8.80
CA TYR A 250 -8.35 -5.19 -8.48
C TYR A 250 -7.39 -5.41 -7.31
N SER A 251 -7.72 -6.41 -6.48
CA SER A 251 -6.79 -7.00 -5.53
C SER A 251 -6.21 -8.29 -6.11
N PHE A 252 -4.89 -8.46 -5.97
CA PHE A 252 -4.17 -9.68 -6.32
C PHE A 252 -3.76 -10.40 -5.03
N LEU A 253 -4.44 -11.50 -4.74
CA LEU A 253 -4.30 -12.27 -3.50
C LEU A 253 -3.54 -13.58 -3.76
N GLY A 254 -2.82 -14.05 -2.75
CA GLY A 254 -2.03 -15.27 -2.82
C GLY A 254 -0.53 -15.03 -3.01
N PRO A 255 0.29 -16.09 -2.85
CA PRO A 255 -0.11 -17.49 -2.93
C PRO A 255 -0.84 -17.98 -1.66
N PHE A 256 -1.83 -18.86 -1.84
CA PHE A 256 -2.56 -19.54 -0.77
C PHE A 256 -1.82 -20.81 -0.31
N CYS A 257 -0.55 -20.63 0.08
CA CYS A 257 0.34 -21.73 0.45
C CYS A 257 0.96 -21.50 1.83
N TRP A 258 1.20 -22.59 2.57
CA TRP A 258 1.92 -22.59 3.83
C TRP A 258 2.84 -23.81 3.88
N ASP A 259 4.09 -23.63 4.29
CA ASP A 259 5.10 -24.71 4.39
C ASP A 259 5.23 -25.57 3.11
N GLY A 260 5.13 -24.93 1.95
CA GLY A 260 5.16 -25.60 0.63
C GLY A 260 3.83 -26.27 0.22
N ASP A 261 2.89 -26.43 1.15
CA ASP A 261 1.56 -26.96 0.85
C ASP A 261 0.60 -25.86 0.39
N CYS A 262 0.15 -25.98 -0.85
CA CYS A 262 -0.77 -25.03 -1.46
C CYS A 262 -2.22 -25.53 -1.42
N ASN A 263 -3.12 -24.72 -0.88
CA ASN A 263 -4.55 -25.02 -0.78
C ASN A 263 -5.27 -24.67 -2.09
N ALA A 264 -4.82 -25.23 -3.21
CA ALA A 264 -5.24 -24.83 -4.55
C ALA A 264 -6.75 -25.00 -4.79
N ASP A 265 -7.35 -26.09 -4.32
CA ASP A 265 -8.78 -26.34 -4.54
C ASP A 265 -9.65 -25.42 -3.68
N GLU A 266 -9.27 -25.21 -2.42
CA GLU A 266 -10.00 -24.31 -1.53
C GLU A 266 -9.80 -22.85 -1.91
N GLY A 267 -8.58 -22.44 -2.24
CA GLY A 267 -8.24 -21.13 -2.77
C GLY A 267 -9.02 -20.82 -4.06
N ARG A 268 -9.16 -21.79 -4.97
CA ARG A 268 -10.04 -21.66 -6.15
C ARG A 268 -11.50 -21.48 -5.74
N ALA A 269 -12.03 -22.34 -4.87
CA ALA A 269 -13.43 -22.27 -4.45
C ALA A 269 -13.76 -20.93 -3.76
N VAL A 270 -12.86 -20.41 -2.94
CA VAL A 270 -12.98 -19.11 -2.29
C VAL A 270 -12.89 -17.98 -3.31
N CYS A 271 -11.93 -18.04 -4.23
CA CYS A 271 -11.79 -17.07 -5.32
C CYS A 271 -13.08 -16.98 -6.15
N ASP A 272 -13.64 -18.12 -6.55
CA ASP A 272 -14.89 -18.20 -7.32
C ASP A 272 -16.08 -17.66 -6.52
N ARG A 273 -16.17 -17.99 -5.22
CA ARG A 273 -17.20 -17.48 -4.30
C ARG A 273 -17.18 -15.96 -4.18
N LEU A 274 -15.99 -15.35 -4.20
CA LEU A 274 -15.79 -13.90 -4.19
C LEU A 274 -15.91 -13.26 -5.58
N GLY A 275 -16.24 -14.04 -6.61
CA GLY A 275 -16.36 -13.55 -8.00
C GLY A 275 -15.02 -13.18 -8.65
N GLY A 276 -13.92 -13.70 -8.10
CA GLY A 276 -12.58 -13.49 -8.62
C GLY A 276 -12.25 -14.34 -9.85
N ARG A 277 -10.96 -14.33 -10.20
CA ARG A 277 -10.36 -15.19 -11.21
C ARG A 277 -9.15 -15.89 -10.61
N SER A 278 -9.20 -17.21 -10.56
CA SER A 278 -8.13 -18.01 -9.96
C SER A 278 -7.01 -18.30 -10.96
N MET A 279 -5.76 -18.24 -10.50
CA MET A 279 -4.59 -18.73 -11.24
C MET A 279 -3.98 -19.89 -10.47
N GLY A 280 -4.00 -21.08 -11.07
CA GLY A 280 -3.50 -22.30 -10.43
C GLY A 280 -4.29 -22.79 -9.21
N GLY A 281 -5.36 -22.10 -8.80
CA GLY A 281 -5.99 -22.31 -7.50
C GLY A 281 -5.30 -21.58 -6.33
N ILE A 282 -4.10 -21.04 -6.55
CA ILE A 282 -3.24 -20.52 -5.49
C ILE A 282 -3.14 -19.00 -5.48
N TYR A 283 -3.47 -18.33 -6.58
CA TYR A 283 -3.67 -16.88 -6.61
C TYR A 283 -5.11 -16.56 -7.00
N CYS A 284 -5.56 -15.37 -6.63
CA CYS A 284 -6.86 -14.85 -7.00
C CYS A 284 -6.80 -13.37 -7.35
N ALA A 285 -7.31 -12.99 -8.52
CA ALA A 285 -7.58 -11.61 -8.87
C ALA A 285 -9.06 -11.28 -8.61
N ILE A 286 -9.35 -10.35 -7.70
CA ILE A 286 -10.73 -9.98 -7.32
C ILE A 286 -10.93 -8.50 -7.60
N ARG A 287 -12.06 -8.15 -8.22
CA ARG A 287 -12.40 -6.74 -8.48
C ARG A 287 -12.82 -6.06 -7.18
N GLY A 288 -12.13 -4.99 -6.80
CA GLY A 288 -12.42 -4.24 -5.57
C GLY A 288 -11.20 -4.07 -4.69
N ASP A 289 -11.44 -3.65 -3.46
CA ASP A 289 -10.44 -3.75 -2.38
C ASP A 289 -10.71 -5.04 -1.63
N TYR A 290 -9.76 -5.94 -1.66
CA TYR A 290 -9.68 -7.09 -0.79
C TYR A 290 -8.30 -7.13 -0.18
N THR A 291 -8.21 -7.68 1.02
CA THR A 291 -6.98 -7.86 1.75
C THR A 291 -6.90 -9.27 2.28
N MET A 292 -5.78 -9.95 2.08
CA MET A 292 -5.53 -11.24 2.72
C MET A 292 -4.76 -11.04 4.02
N VAL A 293 -5.15 -11.79 5.05
CA VAL A 293 -4.49 -11.89 6.35
C VAL A 293 -4.16 -13.37 6.58
N GLY A 294 -2.89 -13.65 6.89
CA GLY A 294 -2.41 -15.00 7.17
C GLY A 294 -1.47 -15.56 6.09
N PRO A 295 -0.93 -16.78 6.31
CA PRO A 295 -1.26 -17.64 7.44
C PRO A 295 -0.78 -17.07 8.78
N VAL A 296 -1.61 -17.17 9.82
CA VAL A 296 -1.27 -16.63 11.15
C VAL A 296 -0.45 -17.69 11.87
N CYS A 297 0.86 -17.57 11.76
CA CYS A 297 1.81 -18.50 12.37
C CYS A 297 2.88 -17.76 13.16
N TRP A 298 3.41 -18.42 14.18
CA TRP A 298 4.52 -17.98 15.01
C TRP A 298 5.54 -19.12 15.10
N ASP A 299 6.77 -18.84 14.67
CA ASP A 299 7.78 -19.88 14.43
C ASP A 299 7.21 -20.97 13.49
N ASP A 300 7.23 -22.23 13.91
CA ASP A 300 6.71 -23.37 13.16
C ASP A 300 5.25 -23.71 13.52
N GLU A 301 4.60 -22.92 14.39
CA GLU A 301 3.23 -23.19 14.87
C GLU A 301 2.22 -22.21 14.26
N CYS A 302 1.16 -22.74 13.66
CA CYS A 302 0.05 -21.95 13.14
C CYS A 302 -1.17 -22.01 14.04
N TYR A 303 -1.97 -20.94 14.01
CA TYR A 303 -3.16 -20.75 14.83
C TYR A 303 -4.44 -20.78 13.97
N PRO A 304 -4.80 -21.93 13.37
CA PRO A 304 -5.93 -22.03 12.46
C PRO A 304 -7.27 -21.78 13.15
N GLU A 305 -7.47 -22.28 14.38
CA GLU A 305 -8.74 -22.10 15.09
C GLU A 305 -8.97 -20.62 15.42
N GLU A 306 -7.95 -19.93 15.91
CA GLU A 306 -7.99 -18.51 16.23
C GLU A 306 -8.13 -17.65 14.98
N THR A 307 -7.51 -18.05 13.87
CA THR A 307 -7.66 -17.36 12.58
C THR A 307 -9.05 -17.53 12.01
N ALA A 308 -9.61 -18.74 12.07
CA ALA A 308 -10.97 -19.04 11.67
C ALA A 308 -11.97 -18.21 12.49
N GLU A 309 -11.81 -18.19 13.82
CA GLU A 309 -12.64 -17.40 14.73
C GLU A 309 -12.55 -15.90 14.40
N ALA A 310 -11.34 -15.35 14.32
CA ALA A 310 -11.11 -13.95 14.00
C ALA A 310 -11.70 -13.57 12.63
N CYS A 311 -11.48 -14.41 11.61
CA CYS A 311 -12.04 -14.20 10.27
C CYS A 311 -13.57 -14.18 10.28
N SER A 312 -14.21 -15.02 11.09
CA SER A 312 -15.67 -15.08 11.20
C SER A 312 -16.29 -13.85 11.88
N ASN A 313 -15.49 -13.15 12.71
CA ASN A 313 -15.86 -11.93 13.41
C ASN A 313 -15.69 -10.66 12.54
N VAL A 314 -14.93 -10.75 11.45
CA VAL A 314 -14.77 -9.69 10.47
C VAL A 314 -15.93 -9.70 9.47
N GLU A 315 -16.63 -8.58 9.29
CA GLU A 315 -17.61 -8.46 8.21
C GLU A 315 -16.92 -8.57 6.85
N GLY A 316 -17.47 -9.40 5.95
CA GLY A 316 -16.84 -9.72 4.67
C GLY A 316 -15.64 -10.68 4.78
N GLY A 317 -15.30 -11.15 5.98
CA GLY A 317 -14.26 -12.16 6.19
C GLY A 317 -14.59 -13.50 5.54
N THR A 318 -13.64 -14.03 4.77
CA THR A 318 -13.76 -15.27 4.01
C THR A 318 -12.53 -16.13 4.22
N LEU A 319 -12.72 -17.25 4.94
CA LEU A 319 -11.65 -18.17 5.33
C LEU A 319 -11.16 -19.04 4.17
N ILE A 320 -9.85 -19.36 4.19
CA ILE A 320 -9.16 -20.34 3.35
C ILE A 320 -8.33 -21.26 4.27
N ASN A 321 -8.66 -22.54 4.28
CA ASN A 321 -8.00 -23.65 4.98
C ASN A 321 -7.70 -23.34 6.44
N ASP A 322 -8.66 -22.70 7.12
CA ASP A 322 -8.61 -22.22 8.51
C ASP A 322 -7.44 -21.30 8.87
N THR A 323 -6.49 -21.07 7.98
CA THR A 323 -5.21 -20.41 8.27
C THR A 323 -5.12 -19.03 7.64
N MET A 324 -5.89 -18.74 6.60
CA MET A 324 -5.88 -17.44 5.92
C MET A 324 -7.29 -16.86 5.83
N CYS A 325 -7.41 -15.54 5.94
CA CYS A 325 -8.66 -14.82 5.83
C CYS A 325 -8.56 -13.76 4.72
N ILE A 326 -9.47 -13.80 3.75
CA ILE A 326 -9.69 -12.69 2.83
C ILE A 326 -10.76 -11.78 3.40
N ILE A 327 -10.46 -10.50 3.53
CA ILE A 327 -11.35 -9.48 4.06
C ILE A 327 -11.70 -8.51 2.94
N GLU A 328 -13.00 -8.25 2.75
CA GLU A 328 -13.47 -7.20 1.85
C GLU A 328 -13.15 -5.82 2.43
N GLY A 329 -12.53 -4.98 1.62
CA GLY A 329 -12.09 -3.65 1.97
C GLY A 329 -10.58 -3.54 2.21
N LYS A 330 -10.21 -2.31 2.60
CA LYS A 330 -8.86 -1.93 2.96
C LYS A 330 -8.71 -2.06 4.46
N VAL A 331 -7.96 -3.06 4.91
CA VAL A 331 -7.66 -3.22 6.33
C VAL A 331 -6.21 -2.90 6.62
N ASN A 332 -5.96 -2.47 7.86
CA ASN A 332 -4.61 -2.38 8.43
C ASN A 332 -4.36 -3.63 9.25
N VAL A 333 -3.17 -4.20 9.16
CA VAL A 333 -2.78 -5.31 10.02
C VAL A 333 -1.56 -4.88 10.82
N ILE A 334 -1.69 -4.87 12.14
CA ILE A 334 -0.58 -4.73 13.08
C ILE A 334 -0.18 -6.13 13.50
N GLY A 335 1.04 -6.54 13.17
CA GLY A 335 1.57 -7.84 13.58
C GLY A 335 2.09 -7.87 15.01
N PRO A 336 2.64 -9.01 15.45
CA PRO A 336 3.18 -9.14 16.79
C PRO A 336 4.29 -8.09 17.00
N THR A 337 4.11 -7.24 18.01
CA THR A 337 5.09 -6.22 18.35
C THR A 337 6.24 -6.87 19.12
N CYS A 338 7.25 -7.31 18.37
CA CYS A 338 8.44 -7.92 18.94
C CYS A 338 9.53 -6.88 19.14
N SER A 339 10.02 -6.78 20.38
CA SER A 339 11.19 -5.96 20.74
C SER A 339 12.31 -6.88 21.23
N GLY A 340 13.48 -6.80 20.60
CA GLY A 340 14.70 -7.44 21.08
C GLY A 340 15.43 -8.24 20.01
N ASP A 341 16.76 -8.07 19.98
CA ASP A 341 17.67 -8.81 19.10
C ASP A 341 18.07 -10.11 19.78
N SER A 342 17.84 -11.26 19.13
CA SER A 342 18.35 -12.60 19.47
C SER A 342 17.78 -13.34 20.70
N GLU A 343 17.45 -14.63 20.49
CA GLU A 343 17.24 -15.73 21.46
C GLU A 343 16.42 -15.48 22.75
N GLY A 344 15.64 -14.41 22.79
CA GLY A 344 14.79 -14.07 23.93
C GLY A 344 13.85 -12.90 23.67
N SER A 345 13.56 -12.61 22.40
CA SER A 345 12.66 -11.51 22.02
C SER A 345 11.28 -11.73 22.65
N SER A 346 10.97 -10.97 23.70
CA SER A 346 9.64 -10.96 24.27
C SER A 346 8.74 -10.17 23.34
N CYS A 347 7.97 -10.88 22.52
CA CYS A 347 6.91 -10.22 21.77
C CYS A 347 5.84 -9.75 22.75
N THR A 348 5.59 -8.45 22.76
CA THR A 348 4.61 -7.82 23.62
C THR A 348 3.22 -7.97 23.00
N THR A 349 2.69 -9.19 23.01
CA THR A 349 1.30 -9.47 22.59
C THR A 349 0.29 -8.60 23.33
N GLY A 350 0.62 -8.23 24.57
CA GLY A 350 -0.19 -7.30 25.37
C GLY A 350 -0.39 -5.93 24.71
N LYS A 351 0.65 -5.34 24.08
CA LYS A 351 0.51 -4.02 23.44
C LYS A 351 -0.26 -4.12 22.13
N THR A 352 0.00 -5.14 21.31
CA THR A 352 -0.81 -5.41 20.12
C THR A 352 -2.28 -5.60 20.48
N ARG A 353 -2.58 -6.33 21.56
CA ARG A 353 -3.95 -6.53 22.06
C ARG A 353 -4.59 -5.25 22.62
N GLU A 354 -3.85 -4.45 23.37
CA GLU A 354 -4.32 -3.16 23.89
C GLU A 354 -4.73 -2.24 22.72
N MET A 355 -3.83 -2.04 21.76
CA MET A 355 -4.11 -1.25 20.56
C MET A 355 -5.29 -1.82 19.76
N CYS A 356 -5.40 -3.16 19.71
CA CYS A 356 -6.52 -3.83 19.08
C CYS A 356 -7.85 -3.42 19.70
N SER A 357 -7.90 -3.43 21.03
CA SER A 357 -9.08 -3.02 21.78
C SER A 357 -9.36 -1.52 21.65
N GLU A 358 -8.33 -0.67 21.66
CA GLU A 358 -8.46 0.79 21.61
C GLU A 358 -8.98 1.28 20.26
N ASN A 359 -8.62 0.58 19.18
CA ASN A 359 -8.98 0.96 17.81
C ASN A 359 -10.11 0.09 17.23
N GLU A 360 -10.87 -0.62 18.08
CA GLU A 360 -11.99 -1.48 17.69
C GLU A 360 -11.61 -2.53 16.61
N GLY A 361 -10.37 -3.00 16.64
CA GLY A 361 -9.86 -4.00 15.70
C GLY A 361 -10.24 -5.43 16.07
N VAL A 362 -10.08 -6.33 15.11
CA VAL A 362 -10.24 -7.77 15.32
C VAL A 362 -8.88 -8.40 15.57
N ASN A 363 -8.77 -9.06 16.72
CA ASN A 363 -7.55 -9.74 17.12
C ASN A 363 -7.47 -11.14 16.50
N PHE A 364 -6.32 -11.47 15.91
CA PHE A 364 -5.98 -12.78 15.36
C PHE A 364 -4.89 -13.41 16.25
N ALA A 365 -5.27 -14.45 17.00
CA ALA A 365 -4.40 -15.26 17.86
C ALA A 365 -3.61 -14.50 18.95
N ASP A 366 -4.12 -13.38 19.47
CA ASP A 366 -3.41 -12.44 20.36
C ASP A 366 -2.10 -11.87 19.76
N ARG A 367 -1.87 -12.06 18.45
CA ARG A 367 -0.62 -11.70 17.77
C ARG A 367 -0.79 -10.61 16.73
N PHE A 368 -1.88 -10.65 15.97
CA PHE A 368 -2.14 -9.66 14.94
C PHE A 368 -3.44 -8.94 15.29
N CYS A 369 -3.52 -7.67 14.91
CA CYS A 369 -4.77 -6.94 14.95
C CYS A 369 -5.10 -6.34 13.60
N VAL A 370 -6.35 -6.54 13.18
CA VAL A 370 -6.87 -6.07 11.92
C VAL A 370 -7.86 -4.94 12.17
N PHE A 371 -7.59 -3.76 11.59
CA PHE A 371 -8.41 -2.56 11.75
C PHE A 371 -8.96 -2.06 10.42
N GLY A 372 -10.08 -1.32 10.47
CA GLY A 372 -10.74 -0.77 9.29
C GLY A 372 -11.69 -1.75 8.59
N ALA A 373 -11.78 -2.99 9.08
CA ALA A 373 -12.90 -3.85 8.80
C ALA A 373 -14.07 -3.47 9.71
N GLN A 374 -15.30 -3.48 9.18
CA GLN A 374 -16.48 -3.41 10.06
C GLN A 374 -16.54 -4.73 10.85
N THR A 375 -16.65 -4.62 12.18
CA THR A 375 -16.94 -5.78 13.01
C THR A 375 -18.42 -6.11 12.83
N ARG A 376 -18.76 -7.41 12.69
CA ARG A 376 -20.16 -7.78 12.81
C ARG A 376 -20.58 -7.39 14.24
N ASP A 377 -21.58 -6.54 14.37
CA ASP A 377 -22.17 -6.16 15.65
C ASP A 377 -22.61 -7.43 16.40
N ASN A 378 -21.70 -8.02 17.16
CA ASN A 378 -21.98 -9.05 18.15
C ASN A 378 -22.54 -8.37 19.41
N SER A 379 -23.49 -7.45 19.22
CA SER A 379 -24.26 -6.91 20.33
C SER A 379 -24.99 -8.10 20.96
N PRO A 380 -24.67 -8.52 22.19
CA PRO A 380 -25.31 -9.67 22.79
C PRO A 380 -26.80 -9.36 22.88
N ASN A 381 -27.58 -10.15 22.13
CA ASN A 381 -29.04 -10.15 22.09
C ASN A 381 -29.61 -9.92 23.50
N SER A 382 -29.98 -8.68 23.81
CA SER A 382 -30.81 -8.38 24.95
C SER A 382 -32.23 -8.82 24.58
N SER A 383 -32.61 -9.96 25.18
CA SER A 383 -33.92 -10.64 25.20
C SER A 383 -35.12 -9.96 24.50
N PRO A 384 -35.95 -10.74 23.77
CA PRO A 384 -37.15 -10.23 23.13
C PRO A 384 -38.26 -10.05 24.18
N ASN A 385 -38.75 -8.83 24.35
CA ASN A 385 -40.04 -8.59 24.99
C ASN A 385 -40.61 -7.23 24.57
N SER A 386 -41.52 -7.24 23.61
CA SER A 386 -42.92 -6.83 23.82
C SER A 386 -43.59 -6.50 22.49
N SER A 387 -44.60 -7.30 22.15
CA SER A 387 -45.67 -6.90 21.23
C SER A 387 -46.31 -5.59 21.71
N PRO A 388 -46.96 -4.86 20.79
CA PRO A 388 -48.41 -4.98 20.81
C PRO A 388 -49.05 -5.13 19.42
N ASN A 389 -50.16 -5.87 19.45
CA ASN A 389 -51.20 -5.91 18.43
C ASN A 389 -51.54 -4.52 17.89
N ASN A 390 -51.77 -4.42 16.58
CA ASN A 390 -53.05 -3.90 16.09
C ASN A 390 -53.30 -4.23 14.61
N SER A 391 -54.40 -4.95 14.38
CA SER A 391 -55.03 -5.08 13.06
C SER A 391 -55.71 -3.76 12.70
N THR A 392 -55.56 -3.31 11.44
CA THR A 392 -56.65 -2.66 10.72
C THR A 392 -56.50 -2.93 9.22
N ASN A 393 -57.54 -3.54 8.65
CA ASN A 393 -57.80 -3.56 7.21
C ASN A 393 -58.10 -2.13 6.72
N GLY A 394 -57.62 -1.78 5.53
CA GLY A 394 -57.92 -0.52 4.88
C GLY A 394 -57.71 -0.58 3.38
N ASP A 395 -58.81 -0.75 2.65
CA ASP A 395 -58.93 -0.70 1.20
C ASP A 395 -58.46 0.63 0.59
N GLY A 396 -57.78 0.52 -0.56
CA GLY A 396 -58.03 1.31 -1.77
C GLY A 396 -58.00 2.84 -1.71
N LYS A 397 -56.97 3.44 -2.32
CA LYS A 397 -57.11 4.48 -3.36
C LYS A 397 -55.76 4.77 -4.02
N GLY A 398 -55.68 4.49 -5.32
CA GLY A 398 -54.57 4.87 -6.18
C GLY A 398 -54.47 6.39 -6.31
N GLY A 399 -53.58 6.99 -5.53
CA GLY A 399 -53.05 8.33 -5.80
C GLY A 399 -51.84 8.18 -6.71
N ARG A 400 -51.87 8.77 -7.90
CA ARG A 400 -50.69 8.93 -8.76
C ARG A 400 -49.65 9.73 -8.00
N TRP A 401 -48.64 9.06 -7.47
CA TRP A 401 -47.45 9.68 -6.91
C TRP A 401 -46.70 10.36 -8.05
N PHE A 402 -46.88 11.68 -8.16
CA PHE A 402 -45.93 12.50 -8.88
C PHE A 402 -44.60 12.38 -8.12
N PRO A 403 -43.52 11.86 -8.73
CA PRO A 403 -42.31 11.62 -7.99
C PRO A 403 -41.71 12.96 -7.58
N TRP A 404 -41.69 13.22 -6.28
CA TRP A 404 -41.07 14.38 -5.64
C TRP A 404 -39.62 14.63 -6.11
N TRP A 405 -38.89 13.59 -6.53
CA TRP A 405 -37.55 13.72 -7.11
C TRP A 405 -37.52 14.48 -8.44
N PHE A 406 -38.61 14.53 -9.20
CA PHE A 406 -38.68 15.27 -10.47
C PHE A 406 -38.60 16.79 -10.25
N GLY A 407 -39.19 17.29 -9.15
CA GLY A 407 -39.07 18.69 -8.76
C GLY A 407 -37.66 19.06 -8.33
N LEU A 408 -36.95 18.11 -7.66
CA LEU A 408 -35.57 18.31 -7.22
C LEU A 408 -34.59 18.35 -8.40
N LEU A 409 -34.76 17.47 -9.39
CA LEU A 409 -33.99 17.50 -10.64
C LEU A 409 -34.21 18.78 -11.45
N LEU A 410 -35.47 19.24 -11.56
CA LEU A 410 -35.77 20.48 -12.28
C LEU A 410 -35.18 21.70 -11.56
N GLY A 411 -35.18 21.69 -10.22
CA GLY A 411 -34.56 22.73 -9.40
C GLY A 411 -33.03 22.79 -9.56
N LEU A 412 -32.36 21.64 -9.54
CA LEU A 412 -30.91 21.56 -9.77
C LEU A 412 -30.54 22.00 -11.19
N LEU A 413 -31.32 21.63 -12.21
CA LEU A 413 -31.07 22.05 -13.59
C LEU A 413 -31.20 23.57 -13.76
N LEU A 414 -32.21 24.19 -13.15
CA LEU A 414 -32.37 25.65 -13.17
C LEU A 414 -31.25 26.37 -12.42
N LEU A 415 -30.77 25.80 -11.31
CA LEU A 415 -29.66 26.36 -10.54
C LEU A 415 -28.35 26.30 -11.34
N PHE A 416 -28.11 25.19 -12.05
CA PHE A 416 -26.96 25.03 -12.94
C PHE A 416 -27.00 26.02 -14.10
N LEU A 417 -28.16 26.22 -14.74
CA LEU A 417 -28.32 27.24 -15.79
C LEU A 417 -28.08 28.66 -15.26
N CYS A 418 -28.50 28.94 -14.02
CA CYS A 418 -28.27 30.24 -13.39
C CYS A 418 -26.77 30.49 -13.11
N LEU A 419 -26.05 29.46 -12.64
CA LEU A 419 -24.60 29.52 -12.43
C LEU A 419 -23.83 29.68 -13.75
N CYS A 420 -24.23 28.99 -14.82
CA CYS A 420 -23.62 29.18 -16.14
C CYS A 420 -23.81 30.60 -16.69
N CYS A 421 -24.98 31.22 -16.47
CA CYS A 421 -25.22 32.62 -16.83
C CYS A 421 -24.39 33.59 -15.98
N LEU A 422 -24.14 33.29 -14.70
CA LEU A 422 -23.28 34.09 -13.83
C LEU A 422 -21.80 34.00 -14.25
N CYS A 423 -21.33 32.84 -14.71
CA CYS A 423 -19.97 32.68 -15.22
C CYS A 423 -19.71 33.48 -16.51
N TRP A 424 -20.74 33.78 -17.31
CA TRP A 424 -20.62 34.64 -18.50
C TRP A 424 -20.55 36.14 -18.18
N LEU A 425 -20.80 36.54 -16.94
CA LEU A 425 -20.82 37.95 -16.50
C LEU A 425 -19.58 38.37 -15.72
N ILE A 426 -18.58 37.50 -15.59
CA ILE A 426 -17.29 37.86 -14.99
C ILE A 426 -16.31 38.10 -16.16
N PRO A 427 -15.98 39.37 -16.48
CA PRO A 427 -14.91 39.66 -17.41
C PRO A 427 -13.59 39.22 -16.76
N GLU A 428 -12.77 38.54 -17.56
CA GLU A 428 -11.36 38.22 -17.32
C GLU A 428 -10.67 39.25 -16.43
N CYS A 429 -10.40 38.87 -15.18
CA CYS A 429 -9.49 39.55 -14.27
C CYS A 429 -9.01 38.52 -13.24
N LEU A 430 -7.90 37.84 -13.54
CA LEU A 430 -6.92 37.40 -12.56
C LEU A 430 -5.68 36.97 -13.34
N ASP A 431 -4.71 37.89 -13.41
CA ASP A 431 -3.35 37.65 -13.89
C ASP A 431 -2.66 36.62 -12.97
N ASP A 432 -2.31 35.45 -13.50
CA ASP A 432 -1.57 34.38 -12.82
C ASP A 432 -0.06 34.67 -12.65
N ASP A 433 0.42 35.85 -13.03
CA ASP A 433 1.85 36.16 -13.08
C ASP A 433 2.48 36.58 -11.72
N ASP A 434 1.71 36.82 -10.66
CA ASP A 434 2.28 37.37 -9.41
C ASP A 434 2.83 36.29 -8.44
N TRP A 435 2.38 35.03 -8.56
CA TRP A 435 2.79 33.95 -7.66
C TRP A 435 4.22 33.45 -7.94
N ARG A 436 4.67 33.44 -9.20
CA ARG A 436 6.06 33.05 -9.55
C ARG A 436 7.07 34.06 -8.99
N SER A 437 6.75 35.36 -9.03
CA SER A 437 7.66 36.41 -8.57
C SER A 437 7.93 36.35 -7.05
N HIS A 438 6.93 35.93 -6.26
CA HIS A 438 7.06 35.79 -4.82
C HIS A 438 7.88 34.56 -4.40
N ARG A 439 7.80 33.45 -5.15
CA ARG A 439 8.57 32.22 -4.88
C ARG A 439 10.07 32.43 -5.14
N GLU A 440 10.42 33.14 -6.22
CA GLU A 440 11.81 33.47 -6.55
C GLU A 440 12.45 34.43 -5.54
N ARG A 441 11.70 35.43 -5.04
CA ARG A 441 12.20 36.36 -4.01
C ARG A 441 12.49 35.66 -2.67
N ARG A 442 11.73 34.63 -2.30
CA ARG A 442 12.02 33.83 -1.09
C ARG A 442 13.28 32.97 -1.26
N ARG A 443 13.44 32.32 -2.41
CA ARG A 443 14.67 31.54 -2.72
C ARG A 443 15.94 32.38 -2.68
N GLN A 444 15.91 33.61 -3.20
CA GLN A 444 17.07 34.52 -3.13
C GLN A 444 17.39 35.03 -1.71
N ALA A 445 16.38 35.17 -0.84
CA ALA A 445 16.59 35.60 0.54
C ALA A 445 17.26 34.51 1.39
N ASP A 446 16.91 33.24 1.18
CA ASP A 446 17.51 32.12 1.92
C ASP A 446 18.93 31.80 1.44
N TYR A 447 19.23 31.97 0.14
CA TYR A 447 20.60 31.86 -0.37
C TYR A 447 21.56 32.87 0.29
N ARG A 448 21.10 34.11 0.53
CA ARG A 448 21.90 35.12 1.25
C ARG A 448 22.14 34.75 2.71
N ARG A 449 21.11 34.24 3.41
CA ARG A 449 21.26 33.79 4.81
C ARG A 449 22.21 32.60 4.96
N ARG A 450 22.26 31.68 3.99
CA ARG A 450 23.22 30.57 3.98
C ARG A 450 24.65 31.05 3.70
N SER A 451 24.84 31.99 2.77
CA SER A 451 26.18 32.57 2.48
C SER A 451 26.83 33.25 3.69
N ASP A 452 26.03 33.84 4.59
CA ASP A 452 26.54 34.49 5.79
C ASP A 452 26.90 33.48 6.91
N ARG A 453 26.35 32.26 6.85
CA ARG A 453 26.58 31.21 7.87
C ARG A 453 27.85 30.38 7.63
N TYR A 454 28.37 30.37 6.39
CA TYR A 454 29.60 29.64 6.02
C TYR A 454 30.87 30.51 6.00
N ASN A 455 30.78 31.79 6.37
CA ASN A 455 31.93 32.70 6.46
C ASN A 455 32.39 32.96 7.91
N TYR A 456 32.09 32.04 8.84
CA TYR A 456 32.58 32.06 10.22
C TYR A 456 33.30 30.78 10.60
#